data_AF-A0A179D3X9-F1
#
_entry.id   AF-A0A179D3X9-F1
#
_cell.length_a   1.000
_cell.length_b   1.000
_cell.length_c   1.000
_cell.angle_alpha   90.00
_cell.angle_beta   90.00
_cell.angle_gamma   90.00
#
_symmetry.space_group_name_H-M   'P 1'
#
loop_
_entity.id
_entity.type
_entity.pdbx_description
1 polymer ?
#
loop_
_entity_poly.entity_id
_entity_poly.type
_entity_poly.pdbx_seq_one_letter_code
_entity_poly.pdbx_strand_id
1 'polypeptide(L)'
;MKKFSIDQLIKILAEADTPGNSVAATARKYGVSEQTIYRWRKKYRGFSASEAKRLKALEEENARLKRLLAEKELEIQALTQVIKKISDSGGKENVGFPIGTRGSFSKQSPPPHRPFQVFLLLSEQKGL
;
A
#
# COMPACT_ATOMS: atom_id res chain seq x y z
N MET A 1 -18.70 29.19 -8.50
CA MET A 1 -19.10 28.42 -7.31
C MET A 1 -17.84 28.01 -6.55
N LYS A 2 -17.69 28.43 -5.29
CA LYS A 2 -16.47 28.16 -4.50
C LYS A 2 -16.40 26.66 -4.17
N LYS A 3 -15.31 25.98 -4.57
CA LYS A 3 -15.07 24.58 -4.24
C LYS A 3 -14.46 24.50 -2.84
N PHE A 4 -15.04 23.66 -1.98
CA PHE A 4 -14.51 23.37 -0.64
C PHE A 4 -13.90 21.98 -0.64
N SER A 5 -12.71 21.84 -0.07
CA SER A 5 -12.12 20.52 0.21
C SER A 5 -12.89 19.80 1.32
N ILE A 6 -12.76 18.47 1.40
CA ILE A 6 -13.41 17.67 2.45
C ILE A 6 -12.95 18.13 3.84
N ASP A 7 -11.67 18.44 4.02
CA ASP A 7 -11.12 18.91 5.30
C ASP A 7 -11.71 20.26 5.74
N GLN A 8 -11.85 21.20 4.81
CA GLN A 8 -12.51 22.48 5.09
C GLN A 8 -13.97 22.27 5.48
N LEU A 9 -14.66 21.37 4.78
CA LEU A 9 -16.06 21.05 5.01
C LEU A 9 -16.27 20.42 6.40
N ILE A 10 -15.38 19.50 6.80
CA ILE A 10 -15.37 18.90 8.14
C ILE A 10 -15.12 19.96 9.22
N LYS A 11 -14.17 20.88 9.02
CA LYS A 11 -13.89 21.98 9.96
C LYS A 11 -15.10 22.90 10.14
N ILE A 12 -15.75 23.28 9.06
CA ILE A 12 -16.96 24.11 9.09
C ILE A 12 -18.10 23.40 9.82
N LEU A 13 -18.29 22.10 9.57
CA LEU A 13 -19.31 21.31 10.26
C LEU A 13 -19.01 21.16 11.76
N ALA A 14 -17.76 20.91 12.14
CA ALA A 14 -17.36 20.81 13.54
C ALA A 14 -17.59 22.13 14.30
N GLU A 15 -17.26 23.27 13.68
CA GLU A 15 -17.52 24.58 14.28
C GLU A 15 -19.03 24.87 14.41
N ALA A 16 -19.83 24.48 13.41
CA ALA A 16 -21.28 24.62 13.43
C ALA A 16 -22.00 23.67 14.41
N ASP A 17 -21.36 22.56 14.79
CA ASP A 17 -21.88 21.57 15.74
C ASP A 17 -21.41 21.85 17.19
N THR A 18 -20.49 22.80 17.38
CA THR A 18 -19.96 23.18 18.71
C THR A 18 -21.05 23.85 19.55
N PRO A 19 -21.31 23.41 20.79
CA PRO A 19 -22.29 24.06 21.67
C PRO A 19 -21.99 25.55 21.85
N GLY A 20 -22.99 26.40 21.64
CA GLY A 20 -22.85 27.86 21.73
C GLY A 20 -22.54 28.58 20.41
N ASN A 21 -22.16 27.86 19.34
CA ASN A 21 -22.05 28.44 18.01
C ASN A 21 -23.38 28.37 17.24
N SER A 22 -23.73 29.46 16.57
CA SER A 22 -24.86 29.48 15.64
C SER A 22 -24.44 29.07 14.23
N VAL A 23 -25.26 28.25 13.59
CA VAL A 23 -25.11 27.89 12.16
C VAL A 23 -25.09 29.15 11.29
N ALA A 24 -25.89 30.17 11.64
CA ALA A 24 -25.94 31.45 10.93
C ALA A 24 -24.65 32.26 11.04
N ALA A 25 -23.97 32.20 12.19
CA ALA A 25 -22.69 32.86 12.40
C ALA A 25 -21.58 32.15 11.61
N THR A 26 -21.59 30.82 11.65
CA THR A 26 -20.64 29.97 10.90
C THR A 26 -20.80 30.16 9.39
N ALA A 27 -22.04 30.19 8.89
CA ALA A 27 -22.36 30.47 7.50
C ALA A 27 -21.76 31.79 7.01
N ARG A 28 -21.97 32.87 7.79
CA ARG A 28 -21.40 34.20 7.50
C ARG A 28 -19.86 34.20 7.52
N LYS A 29 -19.25 33.58 8.52
CA LYS A 29 -17.78 33.49 8.67
C LYS A 29 -17.12 32.85 7.46
N TYR A 30 -17.69 31.78 6.93
CA TYR A 30 -17.10 31.02 5.82
C TYR A 30 -17.62 31.42 4.43
N GLY A 31 -18.53 32.40 4.36
CA GLY A 31 -19.13 32.87 3.11
C GLY A 31 -19.97 31.79 2.43
N VAL A 32 -20.71 31.00 3.20
CA VAL A 32 -21.61 29.94 2.72
C VAL A 32 -23.04 30.21 3.21
N SER A 33 -24.04 29.62 2.54
CA SER A 33 -25.41 29.67 3.05
C SER A 33 -25.63 28.63 4.15
N GLU A 34 -26.51 28.92 5.11
CA GLU A 34 -26.91 27.96 6.14
C GLU A 34 -27.45 26.66 5.53
N GLN A 35 -28.20 26.78 4.43
CA GLN A 35 -28.75 25.65 3.69
C GLN A 35 -27.65 24.71 3.16
N THR A 36 -26.50 25.26 2.77
CA THR A 36 -25.32 24.48 2.38
C THR A 36 -24.76 23.70 3.56
N ILE A 37 -24.67 24.32 4.74
CA ILE A 37 -24.22 23.66 5.98
C ILE A 37 -25.19 22.52 6.36
N TYR A 38 -26.50 22.72 6.27
CA TYR A 38 -27.47 21.64 6.54
C TYR A 38 -27.34 20.47 5.55
N ARG A 39 -27.15 20.75 4.26
CA ARG A 39 -26.90 19.71 3.23
C ARG A 39 -25.62 18.93 3.53
N TRP A 40 -24.55 19.63 3.89
CA TRP A 40 -23.29 19.03 4.29
C TRP A 40 -23.42 18.20 5.56
N ARG A 41 -24.15 18.70 6.57
CA ARG A 41 -24.43 17.96 7.81
C ARG A 41 -25.17 16.66 7.49
N LYS A 42 -26.15 16.67 6.58
CA LYS A 42 -26.85 15.44 6.16
C LYS A 42 -25.92 14.44 5.46
N LYS A 43 -25.00 14.91 4.62
CA LYS A 43 -24.13 14.07 3.78
C LYS A 43 -22.88 13.55 4.51
N TYR A 44 -22.31 14.36 5.39
CA TYR A 44 -21.01 14.11 6.03
C TYR A 44 -21.14 13.93 7.56
N ARG A 45 -22.37 13.81 8.08
CA ARG A 45 -22.58 13.44 9.48
C ARG A 45 -21.85 12.14 9.78
N GLY A 46 -21.06 12.13 10.84
CA GLY A 46 -20.33 10.93 11.23
C GLY A 46 -19.15 10.58 10.32
N PHE A 47 -18.84 11.38 9.30
CA PHE A 47 -17.68 11.16 8.43
C PHE A 47 -16.36 11.18 9.22
N SER A 48 -16.21 12.08 10.21
CA SER A 48 -15.02 12.09 11.06
C SER A 48 -14.90 10.83 11.93
N ALA A 49 -16.02 10.31 12.44
CA ALA A 49 -16.04 9.10 13.24
C ALA A 49 -15.81 7.85 12.39
N SER A 50 -16.36 7.79 11.17
CA SER A 50 -16.08 6.69 10.24
C SER A 50 -14.65 6.71 9.73
N GLU A 51 -14.09 7.89 9.46
CA GLU A 51 -12.71 8.02 9.00
C GLU A 51 -11.72 7.66 10.12
N ALA A 52 -11.98 8.08 11.35
CA ALA A 52 -11.19 7.66 12.51
C ALA A 52 -11.24 6.14 12.74
N LYS A 53 -12.41 5.50 12.56
CA LYS A 53 -12.55 4.05 12.64
C LYS A 53 -11.79 3.34 11.51
N ARG A 54 -11.90 3.85 10.28
CA ARG A 54 -11.19 3.32 9.12
C ARG A 54 -9.68 3.44 9.30
N LEU A 55 -9.20 4.57 9.81
CA LEU A 55 -7.79 4.80 10.09
C LEU A 55 -7.25 3.78 11.09
N LYS A 56 -7.95 3.57 12.21
CA LYS A 56 -7.56 2.54 13.19
C LYS A 56 -7.50 1.13 12.59
N ALA A 57 -8.51 0.75 11.81
CA ALA A 57 -8.52 -0.55 11.15
C ALA A 57 -7.35 -0.72 10.16
N LEU A 58 -7.00 0.35 9.43
CA LEU A 58 -5.84 0.35 8.53
C LEU A 58 -4.52 0.29 9.30
N GLU A 59 -4.40 0.97 10.44
CA GLU A 59 -3.21 0.91 11.30
C GLU A 59 -3.02 -0.49 11.90
N GLU A 60 -4.10 -1.12 12.37
CA GLU A 60 -4.09 -2.50 12.88
C GLU A 60 -3.69 -3.50 11.80
N GLU A 61 -4.28 -3.40 10.61
CA GLU A 61 -3.92 -4.27 9.49
C GLU A 61 -2.47 -4.04 9.03
N ASN A 62 -2.00 -2.80 8.99
CA ASN A 62 -0.60 -2.50 8.66
C ASN A 62 0.36 -3.13 9.70
N ALA A 63 0.03 -3.05 10.99
CA ALA A 63 0.81 -3.67 12.05
C ALA A 63 0.83 -5.20 11.90
N ARG A 64 -0.32 -5.81 11.59
CA ARG A 64 -0.42 -7.25 11.33
C ARG A 64 0.43 -7.67 10.13
N LEU A 65 0.34 -6.93 9.02
CA LEU A 65 1.11 -7.21 7.80
C LEU A 65 2.61 -7.08 8.04
N LYS A 66 3.06 -6.06 8.77
CA LYS A 66 4.47 -5.90 9.15
C LYS A 66 4.99 -7.08 9.96
N ARG A 67 4.19 -7.58 10.91
CA ARG A 67 4.54 -8.75 11.70
C ARG A 67 4.70 -9.99 10.82
N LEU A 68 3.72 -10.27 9.95
CA LEU A 68 3.77 -11.42 9.04
C LEU A 68 4.95 -11.32 8.08
N LEU A 69 5.25 -10.12 7.59
CA LEU A 69 6.41 -9.88 6.72
C LEU A 69 7.71 -10.20 7.46
N ALA A 70 7.89 -9.72 8.69
CA ALA A 70 9.07 -10.02 9.49
C ALA A 70 9.22 -11.52 9.77
N GLU A 71 8.14 -12.22 10.10
CA GLU A 71 8.14 -13.68 10.30
C GLU A 71 8.60 -14.41 9.02
N LYS A 72 8.12 -13.98 7.85
CA LYS A 72 8.52 -14.56 6.55
C LYS A 72 9.95 -14.22 6.15
N GLU A 73 10.42 -13.02 6.43
CA GLU A 73 11.82 -12.63 6.20
C GLU A 73 12.77 -13.50 7.04
N LEU A 74 12.42 -13.81 8.29
CA LEU A 74 13.19 -14.72 9.13
C LEU A 74 13.22 -16.15 8.57
N GLU A 75 12.08 -16.68 8.11
CA GLU A 75 12.02 -18.00 7.45
C GLU A 75 12.92 -18.04 6.20
N ILE A 76 12.86 -17.02 5.35
CA ILE A 76 13.68 -16.91 4.14
C ILE A 76 15.17 -16.85 4.50
N GLN A 77 15.54 -16.07 5.52
CA GLN A 77 16.93 -15.99 5.99
C GLN A 77 17.43 -17.35 6.47
N ALA A 78 16.65 -18.07 7.26
CA ALA A 78 17.01 -19.40 7.75
C ALA A 78 17.20 -20.39 6.59
N LEU A 79 16.27 -20.43 5.63
CA LEU A 79 16.38 -21.30 4.45
C LEU A 79 17.60 -20.95 3.59
N THR A 80 17.87 -19.66 3.38
CA THR A 80 19.03 -19.20 2.61
C THR A 80 20.34 -19.61 3.29
N GLN A 81 20.42 -19.53 4.63
CA GLN A 81 21.58 -20.00 5.38
C GLN A 81 21.80 -21.51 5.24
N VAL A 82 20.72 -22.31 5.29
CA VAL A 82 20.81 -23.77 5.08
C VAL A 82 21.32 -24.09 3.68
N ILE A 83 20.76 -23.44 2.64
CA ILE A 83 21.19 -23.63 1.25
C ILE A 83 22.67 -23.27 1.09
N LYS A 84 23.10 -22.13 1.65
CA LYS A 84 24.51 -21.71 1.61
C LYS A 84 25.43 -22.71 2.32
N LYS A 85 25.02 -23.22 3.47
CA LYS A 85 25.80 -24.25 4.19
C LYS A 85 25.93 -25.52 3.37
N ILE A 86 24.85 -25.96 2.70
CA ILE A 86 24.88 -27.13 1.82
C ILE A 86 25.84 -26.90 0.66
N SER A 87 25.79 -25.74 -0.02
CA SER A 87 26.72 -25.42 -1.11
C SER A 87 28.17 -25.33 -0.66
N ASP A 88 28.42 -24.89 0.58
CA ASP A 88 29.77 -24.79 1.14
C ASP A 88 30.30 -26.16 1.65
N SER A 89 29.40 -27.08 2.03
CA SER A 89 29.73 -28.44 2.52
C SER A 89 29.74 -29.52 1.42
N GLY A 90 29.18 -29.24 0.25
CA GLY A 90 29.33 -30.04 -0.96
C GLY A 90 30.76 -29.95 -1.45
N GLY A 91 31.58 -30.92 -1.04
CA GLY A 91 33.00 -31.00 -1.34
C GLY A 91 33.29 -30.79 -2.83
N LYS A 92 34.40 -30.09 -3.09
CA LYS A 92 35.04 -30.05 -4.40
C LYS A 92 35.56 -31.45 -4.75
N GLU A 93 34.69 -32.36 -5.16
CA GLU A 93 35.12 -33.54 -5.89
C GLU A 93 35.35 -33.14 -7.35
N ASN A 94 36.61 -32.84 -7.66
CA ASN A 94 37.11 -32.73 -9.03
C ASN A 94 37.03 -34.11 -9.69
N VAL A 95 35.85 -34.48 -10.20
CA VAL A 95 35.74 -35.56 -11.18
C VAL A 95 35.96 -34.93 -12.54
N GLY A 96 37.22 -34.97 -13.00
CA GLY A 96 37.58 -34.49 -14.33
C GLY A 96 36.80 -35.24 -15.40
N PHE A 97 35.81 -34.58 -15.99
CA PHE A 97 35.14 -35.06 -17.19
C PHE A 97 36.00 -34.71 -18.42
N PRO A 98 36.29 -35.65 -19.33
CA PRO A 98 37.10 -35.37 -20.51
C PRO A 98 36.40 -34.33 -21.40
N ILE A 99 37.10 -33.22 -21.65
CA ILE A 99 36.63 -32.13 -22.52
C ILE A 99 36.62 -32.63 -23.97
N GLY A 100 35.43 -32.95 -24.46
CA GLY A 100 35.15 -32.99 -25.90
C GLY A 100 35.24 -31.58 -26.49
N THR A 101 35.90 -31.47 -27.63
CA THR A 101 36.21 -30.24 -28.37
C THR A 101 35.00 -29.31 -28.54
N ARG A 102 35.18 -28.04 -28.16
CA ARG A 102 34.17 -26.96 -28.17
C ARG A 102 33.55 -26.77 -29.55
N GLY A 103 32.24 -26.95 -29.66
CA GLY A 103 31.41 -26.19 -30.60
C GLY A 103 31.23 -24.77 -30.08
N SER A 104 31.58 -23.77 -30.88
CA SER A 104 31.46 -22.35 -30.54
C SER A 104 29.99 -21.92 -30.49
N PHE A 105 29.43 -21.81 -29.28
CA PHE A 105 28.17 -21.11 -29.05
C PHE A 105 28.42 -19.60 -29.00
N SER A 106 27.77 -18.86 -29.89
CA SER A 106 27.77 -17.40 -29.88
C SER A 106 27.08 -16.89 -28.61
N LYS A 107 27.71 -15.92 -27.93
CA LYS A 107 27.15 -15.27 -26.74
C LYS A 107 25.92 -14.45 -27.15
N GLN A 108 24.71 -14.98 -26.99
CA GLN A 108 23.52 -14.15 -26.88
C GLN A 108 23.35 -13.76 -25.42
N SER A 109 23.46 -12.46 -25.15
CA SER A 109 23.19 -11.89 -23.83
C SER A 109 21.77 -12.25 -23.39
N PRO A 110 21.54 -12.66 -22.13
CA PRO A 110 20.20 -12.95 -21.66
C PRO A 110 19.35 -11.67 -21.71
N PRO A 111 18.07 -11.75 -22.09
CA PRO A 111 17.20 -10.58 -22.09
C PRO A 111 17.05 -10.06 -20.67
N PRO A 112 16.94 -8.72 -20.48
CA PRO A 112 16.78 -8.15 -19.15
C PRO A 112 15.52 -8.70 -18.49
N HIS A 113 15.67 -9.27 -17.30
CA HIS A 113 14.55 -9.60 -16.43
C HIS A 113 13.69 -8.34 -16.25
N ARG A 114 12.46 -8.36 -16.77
CA ARG A 114 11.45 -7.33 -16.51
C ARG A 114 10.59 -7.79 -15.33
N PRO A 115 10.88 -7.42 -14.08
CA PRO A 115 10.06 -7.80 -12.93
C PRO A 115 8.63 -7.22 -12.99
N PHE A 116 8.35 -6.30 -13.92
CA PHE A 116 7.05 -5.63 -14.01
C PHE A 116 6.08 -6.20 -15.04
N GLN A 117 6.50 -7.12 -15.93
CA GLN A 117 5.56 -7.69 -16.92
C GLN A 117 4.65 -8.78 -16.34
N VAL A 118 5.07 -9.47 -15.28
CA VAL A 118 4.21 -10.46 -14.60
C VAL A 118 3.01 -9.79 -13.93
N PHE A 119 3.16 -8.56 -13.46
CA PHE A 119 2.07 -7.81 -12.81
C PHE A 119 0.97 -7.40 -13.81
N LEU A 120 1.34 -7.04 -15.04
CA LEU A 120 0.39 -6.62 -16.08
C LEU A 120 -0.40 -7.82 -16.66
N LEU A 121 0.24 -8.98 -16.76
CA LEU A 121 -0.43 -10.21 -17.21
C LEU A 121 -1.41 -10.78 -16.17
N LEU A 122 -1.14 -10.56 -14.87
CA LEU A 122 -2.05 -10.93 -13.79
C LEU A 122 -3.22 -9.94 -13.61
N SER A 123 -3.04 -8.66 -13.97
CA SER A 123 -4.15 -7.70 -13.98
C SER A 123 -5.10 -7.89 -15.17
N GLU A 124 -4.64 -8.46 -16.29
CA GLU A 124 -5.54 -8.82 -17.40
C GLU A 124 -6.27 -10.16 -17.19
N GLN A 125 -5.72 -11.09 -16.39
CA GLN A 125 -6.38 -12.38 -16.12
C GLN A 125 -7.37 -12.39 -14.95
N LYS A 126 -7.41 -11.33 -14.13
CA LYS A 126 -8.46 -11.14 -13.13
C LYS A 126 -9.14 -9.82 -13.40
N GLY A 127 -10.19 -9.87 -14.23
CA GLY A 127 -11.07 -8.73 -14.48
C GLY A 127 -11.67 -8.19 -13.19
N LEU A 128 -11.04 -7.13 -12.68
CA LEU A 128 -11.58 -6.15 -11.74
C LEU A 128 -11.52 -4.78 -12.41
#